data_AF-A0A6G0A5G8-F1
#
_entry.id   AF-A0A6G0A5G8-F1
#
_cell.length_a   1.000
_cell.length_b   1.000
_cell.length_c   1.000
_cell.angle_alpha   90.00
_cell.angle_beta   90.00
_cell.angle_gamma   90.00
#
_symmetry.space_group_name_H-M   'P 1'
#
loop_
_entity.id
_entity.type
_entity.pdbx_description
1 polymer ?
#
loop_
_entity_poly.entity_id
_entity_poly.type
_entity_poly.pdbx_seq_one_letter_code
_entity_poly.pdbx_strand_id
1 'polypeptide(L)'
;MPSDHSRHRPDQPAAAPRTRDEELLSVGPGFPPPAETDPERLERIEQEVAYGFRAMQDLGAAVSVFGSARTLPDNGEYQLARRFGAAIGRAGFGVITGGGPGIMEAANRGATEVAARSVGLNIELPEEQVPNEFLDLALHFHYFFVRKLMFIRYSCAFVIFPGGFGTLDELFEALTLIQTDKIRQFPVILVGSGYWTPLLDWMRTNLYTPGRVSPEDRGLLHIDNDPDSAARTIVRAYRRQQAAGDVS
;
A
#
# COMPACT_ATOMS: atom_id res chain seq x y z
N MET A 1 52.37 18.85 3.27
CA MET A 1 51.60 19.29 4.45
C MET A 1 50.16 18.88 4.24
N PRO A 2 49.72 17.69 4.70
CA PRO A 2 48.32 17.31 4.61
C PRO A 2 47.55 17.99 5.75
N SER A 3 46.57 18.83 5.41
CA SER A 3 45.65 19.43 6.38
C SER A 3 44.54 18.42 6.70
N ASP A 4 44.66 17.82 7.87
CA ASP A 4 43.62 17.03 8.53
C ASP A 4 42.43 17.95 8.88
N HIS A 5 41.27 17.64 8.28
CA HIS A 5 39.99 18.23 8.64
C HIS A 5 39.01 17.12 9.02
N SER A 6 39.41 16.27 9.97
CA SER A 6 38.48 15.56 10.84
C SER A 6 37.75 16.56 11.75
N ARG A 7 36.77 17.29 11.20
CA ARG A 7 35.77 17.98 12.04
C ARG A 7 34.85 16.91 12.60
N HIS A 8 35.20 16.41 13.79
CA HIS A 8 34.26 15.75 14.68
C HIS A 8 33.11 16.71 14.92
N ARG A 9 31.96 16.48 14.28
CA ARG A 9 30.70 17.11 14.70
C ARG A 9 30.44 16.58 16.11
N PRO A 10 30.20 17.45 17.10
CA PRO A 10 29.82 16.98 18.42
C PRO A 10 28.53 16.16 18.30
N ASP A 11 28.48 15.03 19.02
CA ASP A 11 27.28 14.22 19.20
C ASP A 11 26.15 15.14 19.67
N GLN A 12 25.26 15.52 18.74
CA GLN A 12 23.98 16.06 19.12
C GLN A 12 23.23 14.92 19.81
N PRO A 13 22.64 15.15 21.00
CA PRO A 13 21.75 14.16 21.58
C PRO A 13 20.67 13.85 20.54
N ALA A 14 20.46 12.56 20.23
CA ALA A 14 19.43 12.20 19.28
C ALA A 14 18.09 12.77 19.73
N ALA A 15 17.40 13.40 18.79
CA ALA A 15 16.08 13.93 19.02
C ALA A 15 15.16 12.81 19.51
N ALA A 16 14.17 13.17 20.34
CA ALA A 16 13.13 12.23 20.72
C ALA A 16 12.43 11.68 19.46
N PRO A 17 12.04 10.39 19.44
CA PRO A 17 11.30 9.82 18.33
C PRO A 17 10.04 10.64 18.03
N ARG A 18 9.73 10.82 16.75
CA ARG A 18 8.58 11.61 16.29
C ARG A 18 7.36 10.74 15.96
N THR A 19 7.54 9.43 15.83
CA THR A 19 6.46 8.46 15.60
C THR A 19 6.66 7.20 16.43
N ARG A 20 5.60 6.42 16.59
CA ARG A 20 5.66 5.12 17.29
C ARG A 20 6.57 4.11 16.59
N ASP A 21 6.59 4.09 15.26
CA ASP A 21 7.52 3.25 14.51
C ASP A 21 8.97 3.72 14.65
N GLU A 22 9.24 5.02 14.71
CA GLU A 22 10.59 5.52 14.98
C GLU A 22 11.05 5.07 16.37
N GLU A 23 10.18 5.13 17.38
CA GLU A 23 10.49 4.65 18.73
C GLU A 23 10.73 3.13 18.75
N LEU A 24 9.90 2.36 18.03
CA LEU A 24 10.00 0.90 17.95
C LEU A 24 11.28 0.43 17.24
N LEU A 25 11.68 1.11 16.16
CA LEU A 25 12.75 0.64 15.26
C LEU A 25 14.12 1.24 15.59
N SER A 26 14.16 2.40 16.25
CA SER A 26 15.41 3.11 16.62
C SER A 26 16.09 2.51 17.84
N VAL A 27 16.50 1.24 17.76
CA VAL A 27 17.19 0.52 18.84
C VAL A 27 18.70 0.48 18.56
N GLY A 28 19.52 1.06 19.43
CA GLY A 28 20.98 0.97 19.35
C GLY A 28 21.73 2.20 19.89
N PRO A 29 23.09 2.19 19.79
CA PRO A 29 23.91 3.32 20.22
C PRO A 29 23.53 4.60 19.47
N GLY A 30 23.30 5.68 20.21
CA GLY A 30 22.98 6.98 19.64
C GLY A 30 21.49 7.32 19.59
N PHE A 31 20.58 6.43 20.01
CA PHE A 31 19.15 6.75 20.18
C PHE A 31 18.79 6.92 21.67
N PRO A 32 17.79 7.78 22.00
CA PRO A 32 17.34 7.92 23.37
C PRO A 32 16.79 6.58 23.90
N PRO A 33 16.83 6.33 25.22
CA PRO A 33 16.22 5.13 25.78
C PRO A 33 14.73 5.10 25.40
N PRO A 34 14.21 3.92 25.04
CA PRO A 34 12.80 3.78 24.69
C PRO A 34 11.91 4.30 25.82
N ALA A 35 10.89 5.09 25.49
CA ALA A 35 9.97 5.64 26.48
C ALA A 35 9.02 4.55 27.00
N GLU A 36 8.64 3.62 26.12
CA GLU A 36 7.80 2.45 26.45
C GLU A 36 8.63 1.17 26.61
N THR A 37 8.10 0.23 27.40
CA THR A 37 8.62 -1.15 27.50
C THR A 37 8.01 -2.03 26.41
N ASP A 38 8.66 -3.16 26.07
CA ASP A 38 8.12 -4.08 25.06
C ASP A 38 6.73 -4.65 25.38
N PRO A 39 6.38 -4.99 26.65
CA PRO A 39 5.01 -5.36 27.00
C PRO A 39 3.97 -4.27 26.69
N GLU A 40 4.28 -3.01 26.99
CA GLU A 40 3.39 -1.88 26.69
C GLU A 40 3.22 -1.69 25.17
N ARG A 41 4.31 -1.86 24.40
CA ARG A 41 4.25 -1.83 22.93
C ARG A 41 3.38 -2.95 22.38
N LEU A 42 3.54 -4.17 22.88
CA LEU A 42 2.75 -5.33 22.44
C LEU A 42 1.26 -5.11 22.68
N GLU A 43 0.89 -4.56 23.83
CA GLU A 43 -0.50 -4.22 24.14
C GLU A 43 -1.07 -3.20 23.14
N ARG A 44 -0.33 -2.15 22.81
CA ARG A 44 -0.76 -1.17 21.80
C ARG A 44 -0.89 -1.76 20.40
N ILE A 45 0.08 -2.58 19.99
CA ILE A 45 0.05 -3.26 18.69
C ILE A 45 -1.18 -4.16 18.60
N GLU A 46 -1.46 -4.94 19.66
CA GLU A 46 -2.66 -5.77 19.74
C GLU A 46 -3.94 -4.94 19.63
N GLN A 47 -4.02 -3.83 20.37
CA GLN A 47 -5.15 -2.90 20.31
C GLN A 47 -5.35 -2.29 18.91
N GLU A 48 -4.27 -1.92 18.23
CA GLU A 48 -4.35 -1.33 16.88
C GLU A 48 -4.76 -2.37 15.82
N VAL A 49 -4.26 -3.61 15.93
CA VAL A 49 -4.72 -4.72 15.08
C VAL A 49 -6.21 -5.00 15.33
N ALA A 50 -6.64 -5.08 16.59
CA ALA A 50 -8.03 -5.30 16.95
C ALA A 50 -8.95 -4.15 16.51
N TYR A 51 -8.45 -2.90 16.54
CA TYR A 51 -9.14 -1.73 15.99
C TYR A 51 -9.37 -1.88 14.48
N GLY A 52 -8.32 -2.17 13.71
CA GLY A 52 -8.44 -2.36 12.26
C GLY A 52 -9.39 -3.51 11.90
N PHE A 53 -9.29 -4.64 12.61
CA PHE A 53 -10.15 -5.80 12.35
C PHE A 53 -11.63 -5.50 12.58
N ARG A 54 -11.97 -4.84 13.70
CA ARG A 54 -13.35 -4.47 14.01
C ARG A 54 -13.89 -3.44 13.02
N ALA A 55 -13.09 -2.43 12.68
CA ALA A 55 -13.55 -1.35 11.81
C ALA A 55 -13.81 -1.80 10.37
N MET A 56 -13.09 -2.83 9.89
CA MET A 56 -13.18 -3.32 8.50
C MET A 56 -13.98 -4.61 8.34
N GLN A 57 -14.55 -5.17 9.42
CA GLN A 57 -15.22 -6.48 9.39
C GLN A 57 -16.38 -6.56 8.38
N ASP A 58 -17.10 -5.45 8.17
CA ASP A 58 -18.30 -5.38 7.32
C ASP A 58 -18.02 -4.75 5.93
N LEU A 59 -16.74 -4.58 5.56
CA LEU A 59 -16.35 -3.94 4.31
C LEU A 59 -16.80 -4.72 3.05
N GLY A 60 -16.89 -6.04 3.15
CA GLY A 60 -17.09 -6.92 2.00
C GLY A 60 -15.85 -6.99 1.11
N ALA A 61 -16.03 -7.40 -0.16
CA ALA A 61 -14.92 -7.49 -1.11
C ALA A 61 -14.44 -6.10 -1.52
N ALA A 62 -13.14 -5.85 -1.46
CA ALA A 62 -12.56 -4.56 -1.80
C ALA A 62 -11.23 -4.68 -2.56
N VAL A 63 -10.79 -3.57 -3.15
CA VAL A 63 -9.55 -3.47 -3.93
C VAL A 63 -8.72 -2.35 -3.32
N SER A 64 -7.44 -2.63 -3.06
CA SER A 64 -6.51 -1.60 -2.59
C SER A 64 -5.89 -0.88 -3.79
N VAL A 65 -5.93 0.45 -3.78
CA VAL A 65 -5.39 1.31 -4.83
C VAL A 65 -4.25 2.15 -4.27
N PHE A 66 -3.09 2.07 -4.92
CA PHE A 66 -1.87 2.76 -4.50
C PHE A 66 -1.35 3.65 -5.63
N GLY A 67 -0.67 4.73 -5.25
CA GLY A 67 0.01 5.62 -6.18
C GLY A 67 0.53 6.88 -5.49
N SER A 68 1.05 7.81 -6.29
CA SER A 68 1.65 9.05 -5.80
C SER A 68 0.65 9.92 -5.02
N ALA A 69 1.07 10.33 -3.81
CA ALA A 69 0.37 11.38 -3.04
C ALA A 69 0.56 12.80 -3.61
N ARG A 70 1.40 12.94 -4.65
CA ARG A 70 1.82 14.24 -5.20
C ARG A 70 1.15 14.57 -6.54
N THR A 71 0.36 13.65 -7.09
CA THR A 71 -0.31 13.85 -8.39
C THR A 71 -1.44 14.85 -8.23
N LEU A 72 -1.45 15.92 -9.03
CA LEU A 72 -2.45 16.98 -8.94
C LEU A 72 -3.78 16.59 -9.63
N PRO A 73 -4.93 17.18 -9.22
CA PRO A 73 -6.24 16.86 -9.80
C PRO A 73 -6.39 17.09 -11.31
N ASP A 74 -5.65 18.03 -11.88
CA ASP A 74 -5.63 18.34 -13.31
C ASP A 74 -4.81 17.35 -14.15
N ASN A 75 -4.03 16.48 -13.50
CA ASN A 75 -3.21 15.48 -14.17
C ASN A 75 -4.07 14.34 -14.74
N GLY A 76 -3.70 13.86 -15.94
CA GLY A 76 -4.37 12.73 -16.59
C GLY A 76 -4.35 11.43 -15.78
N GLU A 77 -3.29 11.18 -14.99
CA GLU A 77 -3.19 10.03 -14.09
C GLU A 77 -4.20 10.11 -12.94
N TYR A 78 -4.43 11.30 -12.38
CA TYR A 78 -5.46 11.52 -11.37
C TYR A 78 -6.84 11.19 -11.95
N GLN A 79 -7.15 11.72 -13.13
CA GLN A 79 -8.44 11.46 -13.78
C GLN A 79 -8.62 9.98 -14.13
N LEU A 80 -7.53 9.28 -14.49
CA LEU A 80 -7.55 7.84 -14.70
C LEU A 80 -7.80 7.08 -13.40
N ALA A 81 -7.13 7.43 -12.29
CA ALA A 81 -7.35 6.84 -10.98
C ALA A 81 -8.80 7.00 -10.49
N ARG A 82 -9.39 8.18 -10.72
CA ARG A 82 -10.82 8.40 -10.46
C ARG A 82 -11.73 7.48 -11.28
N ARG A 83 -11.44 7.29 -12.57
CA ARG A 83 -12.19 6.32 -13.39
C ARG A 83 -12.01 4.88 -12.92
N PHE A 84 -10.82 4.49 -12.48
CA PHE A 84 -10.55 3.19 -11.88
C PHE A 84 -11.36 2.99 -10.60
N GLY A 85 -11.35 3.95 -9.67
CA GLY A 85 -12.16 3.90 -8.46
C GLY A 85 -13.66 3.70 -8.77
N ALA A 86 -14.18 4.43 -9.75
CA ALA A 86 -15.57 4.29 -10.19
C ALA A 86 -15.86 2.93 -10.85
N ALA A 87 -14.95 2.41 -11.68
CA ALA A 87 -15.11 1.11 -12.34
C ALA A 87 -15.08 -0.04 -11.33
N ILE A 88 -14.16 0.00 -10.37
CA ILE A 88 -14.09 -0.94 -9.24
C ILE A 88 -15.39 -0.90 -8.43
N GLY A 89 -15.86 0.30 -8.08
CA GLY A 89 -17.10 0.50 -7.34
C GLY A 89 -18.33 -0.07 -8.06
N ARG A 90 -18.48 0.23 -9.36
CA ARG A 90 -19.58 -0.33 -10.19
C ARG A 90 -19.53 -1.84 -10.33
N ALA A 91 -18.35 -2.44 -10.22
CA ALA A 91 -18.18 -3.89 -10.22
C ALA A 91 -18.55 -4.55 -8.88
N GLY A 92 -18.95 -3.77 -7.87
CA GLY A 92 -19.44 -4.26 -6.58
C GLY A 92 -18.36 -4.37 -5.49
N PHE A 93 -17.21 -3.74 -5.68
CA PHE A 93 -16.12 -3.76 -4.70
C PHE A 93 -15.97 -2.42 -3.98
N GLY A 94 -15.57 -2.47 -2.71
CA GLY A 94 -15.03 -1.31 -2.02
C GLY A 94 -13.66 -0.88 -2.57
N VAL A 95 -13.27 0.36 -2.32
CA VAL A 95 -11.94 0.89 -2.65
C VAL A 95 -11.22 1.26 -1.36
N ILE A 96 -10.05 0.69 -1.14
CA ILE A 96 -9.17 0.97 -0.01
C ILE A 96 -7.96 1.76 -0.53
N THR A 97 -7.58 2.84 0.13
CA THR A 97 -6.36 3.59 -0.19
C THR A 97 -5.63 3.97 1.09
N GLY A 98 -4.48 4.65 0.95
CA GLY A 98 -3.80 5.27 2.08
C GLY A 98 -4.49 6.52 2.65
N GLY A 99 -5.63 6.94 2.11
CA GLY A 99 -6.44 8.06 2.60
C GLY A 99 -5.87 9.46 2.35
N GLY A 100 -4.66 9.58 1.81
CA GLY A 100 -4.02 10.85 1.50
C GLY A 100 -4.48 11.50 0.18
N PRO A 101 -3.81 12.59 -0.23
CA PRO A 101 -4.09 13.29 -1.48
C PRO A 101 -3.61 12.52 -2.72
N GLY A 102 -3.81 13.12 -3.90
CA GLY A 102 -3.30 12.62 -5.18
C GLY A 102 -4.04 11.39 -5.69
N ILE A 103 -3.31 10.35 -6.10
CA ILE A 103 -3.93 9.14 -6.66
C ILE A 103 -4.89 8.48 -5.66
N MET A 104 -4.56 8.50 -4.37
CA MET A 104 -5.39 7.92 -3.32
C MET A 104 -6.74 8.62 -3.27
N GLU A 105 -6.75 9.95 -3.11
CA GLU A 105 -7.95 10.78 -3.20
C GLU A 105 -8.72 10.55 -4.49
N ALA A 106 -8.05 10.49 -5.65
CA ALA A 106 -8.72 10.28 -6.92
C ALA A 106 -9.52 8.96 -6.94
N ALA A 107 -8.90 7.87 -6.49
CA ALA A 107 -9.54 6.56 -6.43
C ALA A 107 -10.71 6.55 -5.43
N ASN A 108 -10.53 7.13 -4.24
CA ASN A 108 -11.60 7.28 -3.24
C ASN A 108 -12.79 8.09 -3.78
N ARG A 109 -12.50 9.21 -4.44
CA ARG A 109 -13.49 10.06 -5.11
C ARG A 109 -14.27 9.28 -6.16
N GLY A 110 -13.57 8.52 -7.01
CA GLY A 110 -14.20 7.68 -8.03
C GLY A 110 -15.18 6.66 -7.44
N ALA A 111 -14.81 6.00 -6.35
CA ALA A 111 -15.66 5.06 -5.64
C ALA A 111 -16.90 5.74 -5.04
N THR A 112 -16.69 6.88 -4.37
CA THR A 112 -17.74 7.68 -3.74
C THR A 112 -18.79 8.15 -4.76
N GLU A 113 -18.35 8.57 -5.95
CA GLU A 113 -19.23 9.05 -7.03
C GLU A 113 -20.17 7.98 -7.58
N VAL A 114 -19.89 6.70 -7.32
CA VAL A 114 -20.76 5.57 -7.68
C VAL A 114 -21.37 4.88 -6.46
N ALA A 115 -21.32 5.55 -5.30
CA ALA A 115 -21.83 5.07 -4.02
C ALA A 115 -21.22 3.72 -3.57
N ALA A 116 -19.98 3.44 -3.97
CA ALA A 116 -19.22 2.30 -3.48
C ALA A 116 -18.45 2.68 -2.21
N ARG A 117 -18.23 1.70 -1.33
CA ARG A 117 -17.55 1.91 -0.06
C ARG A 117 -16.11 2.41 -0.28
N SER A 118 -15.78 3.56 0.28
CA SER A 118 -14.49 4.22 0.15
C SER A 118 -13.77 4.27 1.51
N VAL A 119 -12.61 3.65 1.60
CA VAL A 119 -11.82 3.49 2.83
C VAL A 119 -10.46 4.15 2.68
N GLY A 120 -10.03 4.88 3.71
CA GLY A 120 -8.71 5.47 3.84
C GLY A 120 -8.01 4.93 5.08
N LEU A 121 -6.86 4.29 4.88
CA LEU A 121 -6.00 3.83 5.96
C LEU A 121 -4.84 4.82 6.07
N ASN A 122 -4.99 5.88 6.86
CA ASN A 122 -3.93 6.87 7.12
C ASN A 122 -2.86 6.31 8.06
N ILE A 123 -1.70 6.96 8.12
CA ILE A 123 -0.58 6.59 9.00
C ILE A 123 -0.02 7.83 9.69
N GLU A 124 0.43 7.67 10.93
CA GLU A 124 1.24 8.65 11.64
C GLU A 124 2.53 8.93 10.86
N LEU A 125 2.73 10.20 10.50
CA LEU A 125 3.95 10.68 9.86
C LEU A 125 4.45 11.90 10.64
N PRO A 126 5.77 12.21 10.58
CA PRO A 126 6.30 13.41 11.22
C PRO A 126 5.65 14.71 10.72
N GLU A 127 5.18 14.73 9.48
CA GLU A 127 4.36 15.78 8.91
C GLU A 127 2.97 15.20 8.65
N GLU A 128 1.93 15.80 9.22
CA GLU A 128 0.58 15.22 9.24
C GLU A 128 0.00 15.09 7.82
N GLN A 129 -0.47 13.89 7.48
CA GLN A 129 -1.21 13.64 6.24
C GLN A 129 -2.71 13.82 6.51
N VAL A 130 -3.28 14.91 5.96
CA VAL A 130 -4.72 15.17 6.04
C VAL A 130 -5.49 14.10 5.25
N PRO A 131 -6.44 13.37 5.87
CA PRO A 131 -7.34 12.48 5.15
C PRO A 131 -8.16 13.23 4.10
N ASN A 132 -8.34 12.63 2.92
CA ASN A 132 -9.16 13.23 1.88
C ASN A 132 -10.66 13.18 2.20
N GLU A 133 -11.45 14.04 1.54
CA GLU A 133 -12.88 14.23 1.84
C GLU A 133 -13.81 13.13 1.28
N PHE A 134 -13.28 12.16 0.52
CA PHE A 134 -14.06 11.13 -0.17
C PHE A 134 -14.02 9.79 0.55
N LEU A 135 -13.93 9.80 1.88
CA LEU A 135 -13.80 8.60 2.71
C LEU A 135 -15.09 8.35 3.50
N ASP A 136 -15.68 7.16 3.37
CA ASP A 136 -16.76 6.73 4.26
C ASP A 136 -16.21 6.17 5.58
N LEU A 137 -14.99 5.63 5.53
CA LEU A 137 -14.26 5.10 6.68
C LEU A 137 -12.81 5.58 6.60
N ALA A 138 -12.42 6.43 7.55
CA ALA A 138 -11.04 6.84 7.73
C ALA A 138 -10.49 6.20 9.01
N LEU A 139 -9.43 5.39 8.87
CA LEU A 139 -8.72 4.78 9.98
C LEU A 139 -7.33 5.39 10.07
N HIS A 140 -6.86 5.64 11.29
CA HIS A 140 -5.52 6.17 11.53
C HIS A 140 -4.69 5.12 12.26
N PHE A 141 -3.55 4.76 11.67
CA PHE A 141 -2.60 3.81 12.24
C PHE A 141 -1.34 4.52 12.72
N HIS A 142 -0.66 3.92 13.69
CA HIS A 142 0.66 4.35 14.15
C HIS A 142 1.75 3.42 13.63
N TYR A 143 1.44 2.12 13.46
CA TYR A 143 2.38 1.12 13.01
C TYR A 143 2.19 0.77 11.53
N PHE A 144 3.22 0.99 10.71
CA PHE A 144 3.24 0.70 9.27
C PHE A 144 2.85 -0.75 8.97
N PHE A 145 3.36 -1.71 9.75
CA PHE A 145 3.08 -3.13 9.52
C PHE A 145 1.62 -3.51 9.83
N VAL A 146 0.97 -2.83 10.78
CA VAL A 146 -0.46 -3.05 11.05
C VAL A 146 -1.30 -2.49 9.91
N ARG A 147 -0.95 -1.31 9.39
CA ARG A 147 -1.60 -0.73 8.21
C ARG A 147 -1.46 -1.62 6.98
N LYS A 148 -0.26 -2.15 6.73
CA LYS A 148 0.02 -3.10 5.64
C LYS A 148 -0.82 -4.37 5.72
N LEU A 149 -0.93 -4.93 6.92
CA LEU A 149 -1.80 -6.06 7.20
C LEU A 149 -3.25 -5.77 6.76
N MET A 150 -3.78 -4.58 7.03
CA MET A 150 -5.15 -4.23 6.64
C MET A 150 -5.32 -4.11 5.12
N PHE A 151 -4.33 -3.54 4.40
CA PHE A 151 -4.36 -3.49 2.93
C PHE A 151 -4.46 -4.87 2.30
N ILE A 152 -3.66 -5.83 2.78
CA ILE A 152 -3.64 -7.19 2.24
C ILE A 152 -4.88 -7.97 2.67
N ARG A 153 -5.20 -7.97 3.97
CA ARG A 153 -6.27 -8.80 4.54
C ARG A 153 -7.65 -8.49 3.95
N TYR A 154 -7.94 -7.22 3.71
CA TYR A 154 -9.27 -6.76 3.33
C TYR A 154 -9.41 -6.45 1.84
N SER A 155 -8.41 -6.79 1.02
CA SER A 155 -8.51 -6.65 -0.43
C SER A 155 -8.45 -8.00 -1.12
N CYS A 156 -9.04 -8.06 -2.31
CA CYS A 156 -8.94 -9.21 -3.21
C CYS A 156 -7.98 -8.97 -4.38
N ALA A 157 -7.52 -7.73 -4.56
CA ALA A 157 -6.67 -7.30 -5.66
C ALA A 157 -5.98 -5.97 -5.31
N PHE A 158 -4.83 -5.73 -5.96
CA PHE A 158 -4.13 -4.45 -5.92
C PHE A 158 -4.16 -3.78 -7.30
N VAL A 159 -4.38 -2.46 -7.31
CA VAL A 159 -4.20 -1.60 -8.48
C VAL A 159 -3.15 -0.54 -8.15
N ILE A 160 -2.05 -0.54 -8.91
CA ILE A 160 -0.84 0.24 -8.64
C ILE A 160 -0.62 1.26 -9.75
N PHE A 161 -0.85 2.53 -9.43
CA PHE A 161 -0.56 3.68 -10.28
C PHE A 161 0.88 4.17 -10.09
N PRO A 162 1.39 5.03 -11.00
CA PRO A 162 2.69 5.67 -10.85
C PRO A 162 2.86 6.31 -9.46
N GLY A 163 4.01 6.07 -8.83
CA GLY A 163 4.18 6.31 -7.42
C GLY A 163 5.63 6.53 -6.97
N GLY A 164 5.83 6.57 -5.66
CA GLY A 164 7.15 6.69 -5.04
C GLY A 164 7.51 5.44 -4.24
N PHE A 165 8.37 5.59 -3.23
CA PHE A 165 8.81 4.48 -2.39
C PHE A 165 7.67 3.75 -1.69
N GLY A 166 6.69 4.46 -1.12
CA GLY A 166 5.54 3.80 -0.50
C GLY A 166 4.73 2.94 -1.47
N THR A 167 4.59 3.38 -2.73
CA THR A 167 3.91 2.58 -3.77
C THR A 167 4.72 1.34 -4.15
N LEU A 168 6.04 1.47 -4.26
CA LEU A 168 6.94 0.35 -4.56
C LEU A 168 6.99 -0.66 -3.42
N ASP A 169 6.96 -0.18 -2.18
CA ASP A 169 6.94 -1.02 -0.97
C ASP A 169 5.72 -1.95 -0.98
N GLU A 170 4.51 -1.41 -1.16
CA GLU A 170 3.27 -2.18 -1.26
C GLU A 170 3.24 -3.13 -2.47
N LEU A 171 3.81 -2.68 -3.60
CA LEU A 171 3.94 -3.52 -4.80
C LEU A 171 4.81 -4.75 -4.53
N PHE A 172 6.02 -4.57 -3.99
CA PHE A 172 6.93 -5.69 -3.76
C PHE A 172 6.48 -6.58 -2.61
N GLU A 173 5.82 -6.03 -1.58
CA GLU A 173 5.22 -6.83 -0.51
C GLU A 173 4.16 -7.79 -1.07
N ALA A 174 3.23 -7.29 -1.89
CA ALA A 174 2.23 -8.14 -2.54
C ALA A 174 2.87 -9.24 -3.40
N LEU A 175 3.90 -8.91 -4.18
CA LEU A 175 4.62 -9.89 -4.99
C LEU A 175 5.28 -10.98 -4.15
N THR A 176 5.94 -10.61 -3.05
CA THR A 176 6.54 -11.58 -2.13
C THR A 176 5.48 -12.47 -1.48
N LEU A 177 4.33 -11.92 -1.09
CA LEU A 177 3.24 -12.70 -0.50
C LEU A 177 2.60 -13.68 -1.49
N ILE A 178 2.48 -13.30 -2.77
CA ILE A 178 1.99 -14.22 -3.81
C ILE A 178 3.03 -15.30 -4.10
N GLN A 179 4.28 -14.92 -4.30
CA GLN A 179 5.40 -15.84 -4.57
C GLN A 179 5.54 -16.90 -3.47
N THR A 180 5.31 -16.51 -2.21
CA THR A 180 5.42 -17.40 -1.04
C THR A 180 4.11 -18.09 -0.66
N ASP A 181 3.11 -18.05 -1.55
CA ASP A 181 1.80 -18.71 -1.37
C ASP A 181 1.02 -18.23 -0.14
N LYS A 182 1.37 -17.06 0.43
CA LYS A 182 0.66 -16.46 1.57
C LYS A 182 -0.67 -15.83 1.17
N ILE A 183 -0.75 -15.36 -0.07
CA ILE A 183 -1.99 -14.98 -0.73
C ILE A 183 -2.06 -15.62 -2.11
N ARG A 184 -3.25 -16.04 -2.54
CA ARG A 184 -3.46 -16.76 -3.79
C ARG A 184 -4.56 -16.11 -4.63
N GLN A 185 -4.46 -16.28 -5.95
CA GLN A 185 -5.42 -15.72 -6.91
C GLN A 185 -5.58 -14.20 -6.78
N PHE A 186 -4.55 -13.49 -6.34
CA PHE A 186 -4.56 -12.06 -6.02
C PHE A 186 -3.92 -11.26 -7.16
N PRO A 187 -4.69 -10.59 -8.03
CA PRO A 187 -4.12 -9.89 -9.17
C PRO A 187 -3.48 -8.57 -8.71
N VAL A 188 -2.29 -8.29 -9.25
CA VAL A 188 -1.58 -7.02 -9.09
C VAL A 188 -1.55 -6.32 -10.45
N ILE A 189 -2.36 -5.27 -10.59
CA ILE A 189 -2.56 -4.55 -11.85
C ILE A 189 -1.75 -3.25 -11.80
N LEU A 190 -0.84 -3.09 -12.75
CA LEU A 190 -0.05 -1.88 -12.95
C LEU A 190 -0.73 -0.96 -13.96
N VAL A 191 -0.92 0.30 -13.59
CA VAL A 191 -1.51 1.34 -14.45
C VAL A 191 -0.42 2.32 -14.87
N GLY A 192 -0.39 2.71 -16.15
CA GLY A 192 0.61 3.61 -16.72
C GLY A 192 1.82 2.87 -17.27
N SER A 193 1.64 2.17 -18.39
CA SER A 193 2.69 1.30 -18.99
C SER A 193 4.06 1.97 -19.10
N GLY A 194 4.13 3.20 -19.60
CA GLY A 194 5.38 3.93 -19.79
C GLY A 194 6.17 4.16 -18.50
N TYR A 195 5.50 4.29 -17.35
CA TYR A 195 6.15 4.43 -16.05
C TYR A 195 6.75 3.09 -15.57
N TRP A 196 6.04 1.97 -15.80
CA TRP A 196 6.44 0.65 -15.29
C TRP A 196 7.43 -0.09 -16.19
N THR A 197 7.43 0.16 -17.50
CA THR A 197 8.30 -0.55 -18.45
C THR A 197 9.77 -0.58 -18.04
N PRO A 198 10.41 0.54 -17.63
CA PRO A 198 11.82 0.51 -17.20
C PRO A 198 12.08 -0.41 -16.01
N LEU A 199 11.18 -0.45 -15.02
CA LEU A 199 11.30 -1.33 -13.87
C LEU A 199 11.15 -2.80 -14.29
N LEU A 200 10.16 -3.11 -15.12
CA LEU A 200 9.93 -4.47 -15.61
C LEU A 200 11.09 -4.98 -16.46
N ASP A 201 11.70 -4.11 -17.27
CA ASP A 201 12.91 -4.46 -18.02
C ASP A 201 14.11 -4.72 -17.11
N TRP A 202 14.27 -3.92 -16.06
CA TRP A 202 15.28 -4.17 -15.04
C TRP A 202 15.03 -5.52 -14.33
N MET A 203 13.80 -5.83 -13.93
CA MET A 203 13.43 -7.09 -13.29
C MET A 203 13.70 -8.27 -14.22
N ARG A 204 13.35 -8.14 -15.51
CA ARG A 204 13.64 -9.17 -16.51
C ARG A 204 15.13 -9.46 -16.62
N THR A 205 15.94 -8.42 -16.68
CA THR A 205 17.39 -8.53 -16.88
C THR A 205 18.10 -9.02 -15.61
N ASN A 206 17.71 -8.53 -14.44
CA ASN A 206 18.47 -8.70 -13.20
C ASN A 206 17.86 -9.67 -12.19
N LEU A 207 16.55 -9.97 -12.30
CA LEU A 207 15.89 -10.94 -11.44
C LEU A 207 15.59 -12.24 -12.20
N TYR A 208 14.87 -12.14 -13.33
CA TYR A 208 14.37 -13.32 -14.05
C TYR A 208 15.44 -14.06 -14.85
N THR A 209 16.31 -13.33 -15.56
CA THR A 209 17.38 -13.93 -16.39
C THR A 209 18.40 -14.71 -15.55
N PRO A 210 18.94 -14.15 -14.44
CA PRO A 210 19.87 -14.89 -13.58
C PRO A 210 19.20 -15.88 -12.61
N GLY A 211 17.89 -16.12 -12.72
CA GLY A 211 17.17 -17.10 -11.90
C GLY A 211 17.03 -16.73 -10.43
N ARG A 212 16.99 -15.43 -10.09
CA ARG A 212 16.73 -14.96 -8.71
C ARG A 212 15.26 -15.07 -8.33
N VAL A 213 14.39 -15.17 -9.32
CA VAL A 213 12.94 -15.32 -9.21
C VAL A 213 12.52 -16.39 -10.21
N SER A 214 11.50 -17.20 -9.86
CA SER A 214 11.08 -18.32 -10.69
C SER A 214 10.48 -17.86 -12.02
N PRO A 215 10.57 -18.65 -13.11
CA PRO A 215 9.91 -18.33 -14.37
C PRO A 215 8.39 -18.14 -14.25
N GLU A 216 7.76 -18.85 -13.31
CA GLU A 216 6.32 -18.82 -13.04
C GLU A 216 5.88 -17.46 -12.50
N ASP A 217 6.75 -16.79 -11.73
CA ASP A 217 6.47 -15.47 -11.14
C ASP A 217 6.43 -14.33 -12.19
N ARG A 218 6.83 -14.59 -13.44
CA ARG A 218 6.77 -13.59 -14.52
C ARG A 218 5.35 -13.15 -14.85
N GLY A 219 4.36 -13.98 -14.53
CA GLY A 219 2.94 -13.71 -14.76
C GLY A 219 2.25 -12.95 -13.63
N LEU A 220 2.95 -12.63 -12.54
CA LEU A 220 2.34 -11.98 -11.36
C LEU A 220 1.91 -10.54 -11.63
N LEU A 221 2.62 -9.84 -12.51
CA LEU A 221 2.35 -8.45 -12.86
C LEU A 221 1.62 -8.36 -14.19
N HIS A 222 0.53 -7.59 -14.19
CA HIS A 222 -0.24 -7.31 -15.39
C HIS A 222 -0.39 -5.80 -15.57
N ILE A 223 -0.04 -5.28 -16.75
CA ILE A 223 -0.31 -3.88 -17.08
C ILE A 223 -1.71 -3.77 -17.70
N ASP A 224 -2.56 -2.92 -17.14
CA ASP A 224 -3.84 -2.55 -17.72
C ASP A 224 -4.12 -1.07 -17.51
N ASN A 225 -4.43 -0.35 -18.59
CA ASN A 225 -4.76 1.07 -18.55
C ASN A 225 -6.27 1.33 -18.73
N ASP A 226 -7.07 0.29 -18.99
CA ASP A 226 -8.51 0.39 -19.16
C ASP A 226 -9.22 0.02 -17.84
N PRO A 227 -9.89 0.99 -17.18
CA PRO A 227 -10.61 0.74 -15.92
C PRO A 227 -11.58 -0.44 -15.99
N ASP A 228 -12.32 -0.57 -17.09
CA ASP A 228 -13.34 -1.61 -17.23
C ASP A 228 -12.71 -3.00 -17.46
N SER A 229 -11.61 -3.06 -18.22
CA SER A 229 -10.79 -4.27 -18.36
C SER A 229 -10.20 -4.72 -17.03
N ALA A 230 -9.60 -3.80 -16.27
CA ALA A 230 -9.05 -4.10 -14.96
C ALA A 230 -10.14 -4.61 -14.00
N ALA A 231 -11.31 -3.97 -13.98
CA ALA A 231 -12.45 -4.42 -13.17
C ALA A 231 -12.90 -5.85 -13.55
N ARG A 232 -12.96 -6.19 -14.84
CA ARG A 232 -13.27 -7.57 -15.29
C ARG A 232 -12.22 -8.58 -14.82
N THR A 233 -10.95 -8.21 -14.83
CA THR A 233 -9.85 -9.04 -14.31
C THR A 233 -10.02 -9.30 -12.81
N ILE A 234 -10.33 -8.25 -12.04
CA ILE A 234 -10.59 -8.33 -10.60
C ILE A 234 -11.78 -9.25 -10.32
N VAL A 235 -12.92 -9.06 -11.00
CA VAL A 235 -14.11 -9.93 -10.85
C VAL A 235 -13.78 -11.39 -11.11
N ARG A 236 -13.00 -11.68 -12.16
CA ARG A 236 -12.62 -13.05 -12.50
C ARG A 236 -11.72 -13.67 -11.42
N ALA A 237 -10.74 -12.91 -10.93
CA ALA A 237 -9.84 -13.39 -9.89
C ALA A 237 -10.58 -13.62 -8.57
N TYR A 238 -11.44 -12.68 -8.17
CA TYR A 238 -12.27 -12.82 -6.97
C TYR A 238 -13.17 -14.06 -7.02
N ARG A 239 -13.82 -14.34 -8.16
CA ARG A 239 -14.60 -15.58 -8.33
C ARG A 239 -13.76 -16.85 -8.14
N ARG A 240 -12.50 -16.84 -8.58
CA ARG A 240 -11.58 -17.98 -8.36
C ARG A 240 -11.14 -18.11 -6.91
N GLN A 241 -10.95 -16.99 -6.20
CA GLN A 241 -10.67 -16.99 -4.76
C GLN A 241 -11.83 -17.65 -4.00
N GLN A 242 -13.07 -17.25 -4.27
CA GLN A 242 -14.26 -17.83 -3.64
C GLN A 242 -14.37 -19.33 -3.93
N ALA A 243 -14.22 -19.74 -5.20
CA ALA A 243 -14.29 -21.15 -5.57
C ALA A 243 -13.18 -22.02 -4.94
N ALA A 244 -12.01 -21.46 -4.63
CA ALA A 244 -10.94 -22.17 -3.93
C ALA A 244 -11.22 -22.31 -2.42
N GLY A 245 -11.91 -21.32 -1.83
CA GLY A 245 -12.32 -21.35 -0.43
C GLY A 245 -13.44 -22.34 -0.14
N ASP A 246 -14.38 -22.52 -1.08
CA ASP A 246 -15.51 -23.48 -0.93
C ASP A 246 -15.09 -24.97 -1.05
N VAL A 247 -13.84 -25.23 -1.45
CA VAL A 247 -13.30 -26.59 -1.66
C VAL A 247 -12.39 -27.03 -0.50
N SER A 248 -12.31 -26.23 0.59
CA SER A 248 -11.53 -26.53 1.80
C SER A 248 -12.39 -26.95 2.98
#